data_AF-A0A9D4R556-F1
#
_entry.id   AF-A0A9D4R556-F1
#
_cell.length_a   1.000
_cell.length_b   1.000
_cell.length_c   1.000
_cell.angle_alpha   90.00
_cell.angle_beta   90.00
_cell.angle_gamma   90.00
#
_symmetry.space_group_name_H-M   'P 1'
#
loop_
_entity.id
_entity.type
_entity.pdbx_description
1 polymer ?
#
loop_
_entity_poly.entity_id
_entity_poly.type
_entity_poly.pdbx_seq_one_letter_code
_entity_poly.pdbx_strand_id
1 'polypeptide(L)'
;MYEVLFGTKVRIYGRIASNEDATLMIMNHRTRFDWLYLFSFQVRHASIRRYTISLKNMLKMLPGIGWAMQIAGYIFLDRKWEEDQENITKCLKVFQEVKCRPQILLFPEGTDLTTHTKARSDAYAEKNSLPKYTYLLHPRTTGFTHFVQEMKKGGILDKVMDITIAYPRGIPQNEMDIIRGNFAKEIHFLIQTFPNSEIPSGKDQLNQWCCERWRIKETVLNNFYEKKSFSSEEPELITNESLVRALFMYAWVTWSLLQLSFAYFLWVYPALWVYVVLCTIFYVSVSKFTKGFNILIADAIKK
;
A
#
# COMPACT_ATOMS: atom_id res chain seq x y z
N MET A 1 10.21 -11.96 -0.33
CA MET A 1 9.76 -13.36 -0.58
C MET A 1 9.79 -13.70 -2.06
N TYR A 2 9.06 -12.98 -2.92
CA TYR A 2 9.08 -13.22 -4.37
C TYR A 2 10.48 -13.07 -5.02
N GLU A 3 11.34 -12.22 -4.46
CA GLU A 3 12.75 -12.12 -4.87
C GLU A 3 13.55 -13.43 -4.64
N VAL A 4 13.24 -14.15 -3.56
CA VAL A 4 13.92 -15.41 -3.20
C VAL A 4 13.27 -16.60 -3.89
N LEU A 5 11.94 -16.66 -3.91
CA LEU A 5 11.19 -17.79 -4.45
C LEU A 5 11.14 -17.80 -5.99
N PHE A 6 11.05 -16.62 -6.61
CA PHE A 6 10.83 -16.48 -8.06
C PHE A 6 11.98 -15.75 -8.77
N GLY A 7 13.02 -15.33 -8.04
CA GLY A 7 14.18 -14.65 -8.62
C GLY A 7 13.88 -13.26 -9.17
N THR A 8 12.77 -12.64 -8.77
CA THR A 8 12.42 -11.26 -9.17
C THR A 8 13.49 -10.28 -8.71
N LYS A 9 13.97 -9.44 -9.61
CA LYS A 9 14.92 -8.37 -9.27
C LYS A 9 14.18 -7.09 -8.93
N VAL A 10 14.51 -6.47 -7.80
CA VAL A 10 13.97 -5.17 -7.40
C VAL A 10 15.04 -4.11 -7.61
N ARG A 11 14.70 -3.03 -8.31
CA ARG A 11 15.57 -1.88 -8.56
C ARG A 11 14.90 -0.62 -8.04
N ILE A 12 15.61 0.17 -7.23
CA ILE A 12 15.03 1.32 -6.53
C ILE A 12 15.86 2.56 -6.87
N TYR A 13 15.24 3.52 -7.54
CA TYR A 13 15.84 4.75 -8.05
C TYR A 13 15.34 5.96 -7.25
N GLY A 14 16.11 7.05 -7.30
CA GLY A 14 15.72 8.33 -6.72
C GLY A 14 16.20 8.52 -5.28
N ARG A 15 15.73 9.60 -4.65
CA ARG A 15 16.22 10.02 -3.33
C ARG A 15 15.34 9.47 -2.23
N ILE A 16 15.92 8.53 -1.48
CA ILE A 16 15.31 7.91 -0.32
C ILE A 16 15.59 8.80 0.91
N ALA A 17 14.56 9.12 1.67
CA ALA A 17 14.67 9.89 2.89
C ALA A 17 14.63 8.98 4.14
N SER A 18 14.83 9.56 5.32
CA SER A 18 14.89 8.85 6.61
C SER A 18 13.75 7.83 6.80
N ASN A 19 14.08 6.65 7.33
CA ASN A 19 13.09 5.64 7.66
C ASN A 19 12.28 5.98 8.93
N GLU A 20 12.67 6.99 9.70
CA GLU A 20 12.04 7.38 10.98
C GLU A 20 10.83 8.30 10.85
N ASP A 21 10.66 8.93 9.69
CA ASP A 21 9.63 9.93 9.45
C ASP A 21 8.23 9.32 9.28
N ALA A 22 7.23 9.98 9.85
CA ALA A 22 5.82 9.77 9.56
C ALA A 22 5.53 10.23 8.13
N THR A 23 5.14 9.29 7.28
CA THR A 23 5.16 9.45 5.83
C THR A 23 3.84 9.03 5.21
N LEU A 24 3.27 9.87 4.36
CA LEU A 24 2.23 9.46 3.42
C LEU A 24 2.88 9.06 2.09
N MET A 25 2.82 7.77 1.75
CA MET A 25 3.30 7.23 0.48
C MET A 25 2.15 7.22 -0.53
N ILE A 26 2.36 7.83 -1.68
CA ILE A 26 1.44 7.76 -2.82
C ILE A 26 2.09 6.95 -3.93
N MET A 27 1.37 5.98 -4.49
CA MET A 27 1.88 5.11 -5.55
C MET A 27 0.87 4.93 -6.67
N ASN A 28 1.35 4.80 -7.92
CA ASN A 28 0.50 4.37 -9.03
C ASN A 28 0.12 2.89 -8.88
N HIS A 29 -1.03 2.49 -9.42
CA HIS A 29 -1.56 1.13 -9.25
C HIS A 29 -1.64 0.38 -10.57
N ARG A 30 -0.53 -0.26 -10.97
CA ARG A 30 -0.44 -1.03 -12.20
C ARG A 30 -1.02 -2.44 -12.08
N THR A 31 -0.87 -3.10 -10.94
CA THR A 31 -1.27 -4.50 -10.69
C THR A 31 -1.83 -4.71 -9.30
N ARG A 32 -2.62 -5.77 -9.08
CA ARG A 32 -3.11 -6.14 -7.74
C ARG A 32 -2.03 -6.45 -6.71
N PHE A 33 -0.80 -6.69 -7.15
CA PHE A 33 0.33 -7.07 -6.28
C PHE A 33 1.26 -5.90 -5.95
N ASP A 34 1.01 -4.68 -6.43
CA ASP A 34 1.93 -3.56 -6.20
C ASP A 34 2.19 -3.30 -4.71
N TRP A 35 1.15 -3.42 -3.87
CA TRP A 35 1.27 -3.29 -2.42
C TRP A 35 2.19 -4.35 -1.80
N LEU A 36 2.18 -5.57 -2.36
CA LEU A 36 3.03 -6.68 -1.94
C LEU A 36 4.48 -6.43 -2.37
N TYR A 37 4.69 -5.90 -3.57
CA TYR A 37 6.03 -5.59 -4.06
C TYR A 37 6.67 -4.43 -3.31
N LEU A 38 5.88 -3.50 -2.78
CA LEU A 38 6.44 -2.41 -1.98
C LEU A 38 7.07 -2.90 -0.66
N PHE A 39 6.76 -4.10 -0.16
CA PHE A 39 7.47 -4.64 1.01
C PHE A 39 8.99 -4.74 0.79
N SER A 40 9.45 -5.00 -0.44
CA SER A 40 10.87 -5.04 -0.74
C SER A 40 11.56 -3.70 -0.64
N PHE A 41 10.83 -2.61 -0.89
CA PHE A 41 11.29 -1.26 -0.57
C PHE A 41 11.27 -1.03 0.95
N GLN A 42 10.18 -1.43 1.64
CA GLN A 42 10.04 -1.24 3.08
C GLN A 42 11.13 -1.93 3.90
N VAL A 43 11.59 -3.13 3.51
CA VAL A 43 12.69 -3.86 4.17
C VAL A 43 14.03 -3.12 4.03
N ARG A 44 14.28 -2.51 2.86
CA ARG A 44 15.58 -1.91 2.53
C ARG A 44 15.74 -0.50 3.06
N HIS A 45 14.67 0.29 3.01
CA HIS A 45 14.79 1.74 3.11
C HIS A 45 13.75 2.40 4.02
N ALA A 46 12.82 1.63 4.58
CA ALA A 46 11.71 2.18 5.35
C ALA A 46 11.47 1.33 6.62
N SER A 47 10.22 1.23 7.09
CA SER A 47 9.89 0.50 8.31
C SER A 47 8.64 -0.37 8.10
N ILE A 48 8.84 -1.69 7.95
CA ILE A 48 7.72 -2.65 7.89
C ILE A 48 6.84 -2.57 9.14
N ARG A 49 7.44 -2.37 10.32
CA ARG A 49 6.72 -2.31 11.60
C ARG A 49 5.69 -1.18 11.64
N ARG A 50 5.94 -0.08 10.93
CA ARG A 50 5.08 1.12 10.91
C ARG A 50 4.30 1.25 9.62
N TYR A 51 4.38 0.24 8.76
CA TYR A 51 3.74 0.24 7.46
C TYR A 51 2.24 -0.03 7.60
N THR A 52 1.44 0.84 6.99
CA THR A 52 -0.02 0.78 7.02
C THR A 52 -0.52 1.01 5.60
N ILE A 53 -1.54 0.28 5.17
CA ILE A 53 -2.06 0.38 3.79
C ILE A 53 -3.53 0.79 3.83
N SER A 54 -3.91 1.71 2.94
CA SER A 54 -5.33 1.96 2.65
C SER A 54 -5.88 0.88 1.72
N LEU A 55 -6.90 0.15 2.16
CA LEU A 55 -7.43 -1.03 1.49
C LEU A 55 -8.93 -0.93 1.24
N LYS A 56 -9.45 -1.74 0.31
CA LYS A 56 -10.90 -1.88 0.11
C LYS A 56 -11.55 -2.52 1.33
N ASN A 57 -12.67 -1.95 1.80
CA ASN A 57 -13.33 -2.40 3.04
C ASN A 57 -13.66 -3.89 3.06
N MET A 58 -14.09 -4.47 1.94
CA MET A 58 -14.38 -5.91 1.86
C MET A 58 -13.21 -6.82 2.25
N LEU A 59 -11.96 -6.35 2.15
CA LEU A 59 -10.79 -7.15 2.53
C LEU A 59 -10.71 -7.43 4.03
N LYS A 60 -11.39 -6.64 4.88
CA LYS A 60 -11.46 -6.91 6.33
C LYS A 60 -12.13 -8.24 6.66
N MET A 61 -13.02 -8.71 5.76
CA MET A 61 -13.77 -9.95 5.94
C MET A 61 -12.96 -11.21 5.64
N LEU A 62 -11.80 -11.09 4.98
CA LEU A 62 -10.97 -12.24 4.61
C LEU A 62 -10.43 -12.93 5.87
N PRO A 63 -10.74 -14.23 6.09
CA PRO A 63 -10.24 -14.97 7.24
C PRO A 63 -8.72 -14.97 7.32
N GLY A 64 -8.19 -14.84 8.53
CA GLY A 64 -6.75 -14.74 8.76
C GLY A 64 -6.19 -13.37 8.34
N ILE A 65 -5.92 -13.18 7.05
CA ILE A 65 -5.20 -11.99 6.55
C ILE A 65 -5.99 -10.69 6.79
N GLY A 66 -7.29 -10.67 6.50
CA GLY A 66 -8.13 -9.49 6.71
C GLY A 66 -8.25 -9.12 8.18
N TRP A 67 -8.36 -10.12 9.06
CA TRP A 67 -8.41 -9.92 10.51
C TRP A 67 -7.07 -9.44 11.06
N ALA A 68 -5.96 -10.01 10.61
CA ALA A 68 -4.62 -9.56 10.97
C ALA A 68 -4.38 -8.10 10.54
N MET A 69 -4.83 -7.71 9.34
CA MET A 69 -4.76 -6.33 8.87
C MET A 69 -5.60 -5.36 9.73
N GLN A 70 -6.76 -5.78 10.23
CA GLN A 70 -7.53 -4.98 11.19
C GLN A 70 -6.77 -4.75 12.49
N ILE A 71 -6.11 -5.78 13.02
CA ILE A 71 -5.31 -5.65 14.25
C ILE A 71 -4.06 -4.79 14.00
N ALA A 72 -3.47 -4.89 12.80
CA ALA A 72 -2.31 -4.10 12.39
C ALA A 72 -2.62 -2.62 12.11
N GLY A 73 -3.87 -2.18 12.30
CA GLY A 73 -4.26 -0.77 12.13
C GLY A 73 -4.38 -0.31 10.68
N TYR A 74 -4.61 -1.23 9.74
CA TYR A 74 -4.82 -0.88 8.33
C TYR A 74 -6.13 -0.11 8.13
N ILE A 75 -6.16 0.76 7.11
CA ILE A 75 -7.28 1.69 6.90
C ILE A 75 -8.18 1.13 5.80
N PHE A 76 -9.37 0.68 6.18
CA PHE A 76 -10.36 0.08 5.28
C PHE A 76 -11.32 1.14 4.74
N LEU A 77 -11.47 1.23 3.40
CA LEU A 77 -12.26 2.27 2.73
C LEU A 77 -13.43 1.66 1.92
N ASP A 78 -14.62 2.22 2.10
CA ASP A 78 -15.88 1.83 1.47
C ASP A 78 -16.08 2.42 0.08
N ARG A 79 -15.20 3.35 -0.34
CA ARG A 79 -15.30 4.14 -1.58
C ARG A 79 -16.54 5.04 -1.59
N LYS A 80 -16.95 5.48 -0.40
CA LYS A 80 -18.02 6.43 -0.15
C LYS A 80 -17.48 7.51 0.75
N TRP A 81 -17.43 8.74 0.24
CA TRP A 81 -16.68 9.81 0.88
C TRP A 81 -17.18 10.12 2.28
N GLU A 82 -18.49 10.13 2.48
CA GLU A 82 -19.13 10.45 3.75
C GLU A 82 -18.77 9.45 4.85
N GLU A 83 -18.66 8.16 4.50
CA GLU A 83 -18.28 7.09 5.42
C GLU A 83 -16.75 7.06 5.65
N ASP A 84 -15.98 7.27 4.58
CA ASP A 84 -14.52 7.18 4.55
C ASP A 84 -13.84 8.35 5.27
N GLN A 85 -14.38 9.57 5.16
CA GLN A 85 -13.83 10.77 5.81
C GLN A 85 -13.73 10.59 7.32
N GLU A 86 -14.82 10.15 7.95
CA GLU A 86 -14.87 9.89 9.39
C GLU A 86 -13.89 8.78 9.78
N ASN A 87 -13.84 7.71 8.98
CA ASN A 87 -13.00 6.54 9.25
C ASN A 87 -11.51 6.89 9.20
N ILE A 88 -11.08 7.63 8.16
CA ILE A 88 -9.71 8.11 8.01
C ILE A 88 -9.32 8.99 9.20
N THR A 89 -10.17 9.97 9.55
CA THR A 89 -9.92 10.86 10.70
C THR A 89 -9.75 10.07 12.01
N LYS A 90 -10.61 9.07 12.27
CA LYS A 90 -10.48 8.22 13.47
C LYS A 90 -9.16 7.44 13.48
N CYS A 91 -8.81 6.77 12.39
CA CYS A 91 -7.55 6.03 12.29
C CYS A 91 -6.32 6.93 12.49
N LEU A 92 -6.30 8.10 11.85
CA LEU A 92 -5.19 9.04 11.99
C LEU A 92 -5.10 9.62 13.41
N LYS A 93 -6.23 9.87 14.06
CA LYS A 93 -6.26 10.32 15.45
C LYS A 93 -5.64 9.29 16.40
N VAL A 94 -5.90 7.99 16.19
CA VAL A 94 -5.25 6.94 16.99
C VAL A 94 -3.73 7.03 16.89
N PHE A 95 -3.18 7.17 15.68
CA PHE A 95 -1.73 7.32 15.52
C PHE A 95 -1.16 8.52 16.26
N GLN A 96 -1.91 9.64 16.30
CA GLN A 96 -1.56 10.82 17.08
C GLN A 96 -1.57 10.54 18.59
N GLU A 97 -2.64 9.93 19.10
CA GLU A 97 -2.83 9.63 20.52
C GLU A 97 -1.78 8.64 21.05
N VAL A 98 -1.45 7.59 20.28
CA VAL A 98 -0.42 6.61 20.65
C VAL A 98 1.00 7.06 20.29
N LYS A 99 1.19 8.29 19.81
CA LYS A 99 2.48 8.87 19.37
C LYS A 99 3.23 7.98 18.38
N CYS A 100 2.49 7.29 17.51
CA CYS A 100 3.04 6.48 16.44
C CYS A 100 3.36 7.36 15.22
N ARG A 101 4.46 7.06 14.53
CA ARG A 101 4.88 7.75 13.28
C ARG A 101 4.62 6.82 12.09
N PRO A 102 3.41 6.80 11.51
CA PRO A 102 3.03 5.78 10.53
C PRO A 102 3.65 6.03 9.15
N GLN A 103 3.84 4.95 8.38
CA GLN A 103 4.14 4.99 6.96
C GLN A 103 2.92 4.45 6.19
N ILE A 104 2.07 5.36 5.71
CA ILE A 104 0.76 5.02 5.14
C ILE A 104 0.86 4.97 3.62
N LEU A 105 0.58 3.82 3.00
CA LEU A 105 0.43 3.69 1.55
C LEU A 105 -0.99 4.01 1.10
N LEU A 106 -1.10 4.93 0.15
CA LEU A 106 -2.31 5.31 -0.57
C LEU A 106 -2.11 5.09 -2.08
N PHE A 107 -3.15 4.58 -2.73
CA PHE A 107 -3.27 4.54 -4.19
C PHE A 107 -4.34 5.53 -4.65
N PRO A 108 -3.99 6.78 -4.99
CA PRO A 108 -4.96 7.78 -5.43
C PRO A 108 -5.82 7.35 -6.62
N GLU A 109 -5.33 6.47 -7.50
CA GLU A 109 -6.15 5.88 -8.59
C GLU A 109 -7.38 5.11 -8.08
N GLY A 110 -7.29 4.57 -6.86
CA GLY A 110 -8.37 3.84 -6.17
C GLY A 110 -8.65 2.43 -6.71
N THR A 111 -8.01 2.04 -7.81
CA THR A 111 -8.10 0.72 -8.43
C THR A 111 -6.90 0.48 -9.34
N ASP A 112 -6.63 -0.78 -9.66
CA ASP A 112 -5.60 -1.20 -10.60
C ASP A 112 -5.95 -0.85 -12.06
N LEU A 113 -4.91 -0.63 -12.87
CA LEU A 113 -5.01 -0.34 -14.29
C LEU A 113 -5.36 -1.61 -15.10
N THR A 114 -6.61 -1.69 -15.55
CA THR A 114 -7.15 -2.74 -16.43
C THR A 114 -7.81 -2.08 -17.64
N THR A 115 -8.11 -2.82 -18.70
CA THR A 115 -8.81 -2.27 -19.89
C THR A 115 -10.12 -1.59 -19.51
N HIS A 116 -10.89 -2.17 -18.58
CA HIS A 116 -12.16 -1.61 -18.11
C HIS A 116 -11.97 -0.34 -17.27
N THR A 117 -11.05 -0.37 -16.30
CA THR A 117 -10.81 0.81 -15.44
C THR A 117 -10.18 1.96 -16.22
N LYS A 118 -9.36 1.64 -17.24
CA LYS A 118 -8.79 2.58 -18.20
C LYS A 118 -9.87 3.28 -19.03
N ALA A 119 -10.78 2.53 -19.64
CA ALA A 119 -11.88 3.11 -20.42
C ALA A 119 -12.72 4.08 -19.58
N ARG A 120 -12.99 3.75 -18.31
CA ARG A 120 -13.69 4.66 -17.38
C ARG A 120 -12.88 5.93 -17.07
N SER A 121 -11.56 5.80 -16.89
CA SER A 121 -10.67 6.94 -16.68
C SER A 121 -10.59 7.84 -17.91
N ASP A 122 -10.61 7.26 -19.11
CA ASP A 122 -10.60 8.02 -20.37
C ASP A 122 -11.90 8.79 -20.59
N ALA A 123 -13.05 8.17 -20.30
CA ALA A 123 -14.34 8.85 -20.34
C ALA A 123 -14.42 10.02 -19.34
N TYR A 124 -13.82 9.85 -18.14
CA TYR A 124 -13.67 10.93 -17.18
C TYR A 124 -12.77 12.05 -17.73
N ALA A 125 -11.66 11.71 -18.38
CA ALA A 125 -10.75 12.67 -18.96
C ALA A 125 -11.43 13.50 -20.07
N GLU A 126 -12.14 12.85 -20.99
CA GLU A 126 -12.90 13.52 -22.05
C GLU A 126 -13.95 14.49 -21.49
N LYS A 127 -14.74 14.05 -20.51
CA LYS A 127 -15.78 14.87 -19.89
C LYS A 127 -15.24 16.13 -19.21
N ASN A 128 -14.02 16.07 -18.69
CA ASN A 128 -13.38 17.18 -17.96
C ASN A 128 -12.29 17.88 -18.78
N SER A 129 -12.19 17.59 -20.09
CA SER A 129 -11.17 18.15 -20.98
C SER A 129 -9.73 17.94 -20.49
N LEU A 130 -9.46 16.79 -19.88
CA LEU A 130 -8.15 16.39 -19.39
C LEU A 130 -7.44 15.49 -20.42
N PRO A 131 -6.09 15.43 -20.41
CA PRO A 131 -5.34 14.50 -21.25
C PRO A 131 -5.66 13.05 -20.86
N LYS A 132 -5.70 12.17 -21.85
CA LYS A 132 -5.75 10.72 -21.60
C LYS A 132 -4.36 10.22 -21.27
N TYR A 133 -4.23 9.54 -20.14
CA TYR A 133 -2.99 8.85 -19.77
C TYR A 133 -2.94 7.48 -20.44
N THR A 134 -1.74 6.94 -20.66
CA THR A 134 -1.54 5.61 -21.25
C THR A 134 -1.25 4.58 -20.17
N TYR A 135 -0.40 4.94 -19.20
CA TYR A 135 0.12 4.01 -18.19
C TYR A 135 -0.48 4.19 -16.79
N LEU A 136 -1.39 5.16 -16.63
CA LEU A 136 -2.02 5.52 -15.37
C LEU A 136 -3.53 5.71 -15.53
N LEU A 137 -4.25 5.63 -14.41
CA LEU A 137 -5.58 6.20 -14.25
C LEU A 137 -5.48 7.60 -13.65
N HIS A 138 -6.48 8.44 -13.91
CA HIS A 138 -6.58 9.75 -13.25
C HIS A 138 -6.79 9.59 -11.73
N PRO A 139 -6.05 10.34 -10.89
CA PRO A 139 -6.14 10.18 -9.44
C PRO A 139 -7.44 10.74 -8.88
N ARG A 140 -7.98 10.08 -7.86
CA ARG A 140 -9.07 10.56 -7.02
C ARG A 140 -8.47 11.28 -5.82
N THR A 141 -8.44 12.61 -5.89
CA THR A 141 -7.67 13.44 -4.95
C THR A 141 -8.36 13.66 -3.60
N THR A 142 -9.66 13.39 -3.47
CA THR A 142 -10.41 13.60 -2.21
C THR A 142 -9.78 12.87 -1.02
N GLY A 143 -9.43 11.58 -1.19
CA GLY A 143 -8.78 10.82 -0.13
C GLY A 143 -7.39 11.39 0.22
N PHE A 144 -6.56 11.67 -0.79
CA PHE A 144 -5.24 12.25 -0.61
C PHE A 144 -5.27 13.59 0.14
N THR A 145 -6.13 14.52 -0.30
CA THR A 145 -6.29 15.83 0.33
C THR A 145 -6.65 15.71 1.82
N HIS A 146 -7.57 14.81 2.15
CA HIS A 146 -7.98 14.56 3.54
C HIS A 146 -6.88 13.94 4.39
N PHE A 147 -6.16 12.93 3.87
CA PHE A 147 -5.02 12.35 4.57
C PHE A 147 -3.98 13.41 4.92
N VAL A 148 -3.58 14.24 3.95
CA VAL A 148 -2.60 15.29 4.18
C VAL A 148 -3.09 16.31 5.21
N GLN A 149 -4.34 16.78 5.09
CA GLN A 149 -4.91 17.77 6.01
C GLN A 149 -4.98 17.25 7.45
N GLU A 150 -5.49 16.04 7.65
CA GLU A 150 -5.62 15.45 8.98
C GLU A 150 -4.27 15.07 9.60
N MET A 151 -3.32 14.58 8.80
CA MET A 151 -1.97 14.30 9.29
C MET A 151 -1.21 15.59 9.64
N LYS A 152 -1.36 16.67 8.85
CA LYS A 152 -0.81 18.00 9.18
C LYS A 152 -1.41 18.57 10.46
N LYS A 153 -2.75 18.54 10.57
CA LYS A 153 -3.49 18.99 11.76
C LYS A 153 -3.06 18.24 13.01
N GLY A 154 -2.77 16.94 12.88
CA GLY A 154 -2.28 16.10 13.95
C GLY A 154 -0.79 16.22 14.27
N GLY A 155 -0.02 17.00 13.50
CA GLY A 155 1.44 17.09 13.65
C GLY A 155 2.18 15.76 13.36
N ILE A 156 1.58 14.87 12.56
CA ILE A 156 2.12 13.55 12.23
C ILE A 156 2.44 13.41 10.73
N LEU A 157 2.57 14.51 9.99
CA LEU A 157 3.09 14.50 8.62
C LEU A 157 4.46 15.15 8.57
N ASP A 158 5.51 14.34 8.35
CA ASP A 158 6.85 14.87 8.10
C ASP A 158 7.11 15.05 6.61
N LYS A 159 6.59 14.14 5.78
CA LYS A 159 6.80 14.14 4.34
C LYS A 159 5.76 13.35 3.56
N VAL A 160 5.65 13.64 2.27
CA VAL A 160 4.94 12.82 1.28
C VAL A 160 5.98 12.15 0.39
N MET A 161 5.89 10.83 0.25
CA MET A 161 6.75 10.05 -0.63
C MET A 161 5.97 9.65 -1.87
N ASP A 162 6.41 10.15 -3.02
CA ASP A 162 5.84 9.86 -4.32
C ASP A 162 6.59 8.72 -5.00
N ILE A 163 5.93 7.57 -5.14
CA ILE A 163 6.52 6.31 -5.59
C ILE A 163 5.95 5.93 -6.95
N THR A 164 6.80 5.76 -7.95
CA THR A 164 6.40 5.26 -9.26
C THR A 164 6.87 3.83 -9.42
N ILE A 165 5.95 2.89 -9.54
CA ILE A 165 6.24 1.47 -9.81
C ILE A 165 6.08 1.20 -11.30
N ALA A 166 7.05 0.47 -11.87
CA ALA A 166 7.02 0.04 -13.26
C ALA A 166 7.63 -1.36 -13.45
N TYR A 167 7.25 -1.99 -14.55
CA TYR A 167 7.60 -3.37 -14.89
C TYR A 167 8.16 -3.40 -16.31
N PRO A 168 9.46 -3.65 -16.52
CA PRO A 168 10.03 -3.61 -17.87
C PRO A 168 9.46 -4.72 -18.76
N ARG A 169 9.20 -5.90 -18.19
CA ARG A 169 8.66 -7.10 -18.84
C ARG A 169 7.87 -7.95 -17.83
N GLY A 170 6.80 -8.59 -18.31
CA GLY A 170 5.99 -9.53 -17.52
C GLY A 170 5.21 -8.81 -16.42
N ILE A 171 4.00 -8.33 -16.74
CA ILE A 171 3.15 -7.61 -15.78
C ILE A 171 2.09 -8.60 -15.26
N PRO A 172 2.25 -9.17 -14.05
CA PRO A 172 1.24 -10.04 -13.47
C PRO A 172 0.04 -9.19 -13.05
N GLN A 173 -1.06 -9.25 -13.80
CA GLN A 173 -2.24 -8.43 -13.55
C GLN A 173 -3.03 -8.96 -12.35
N ASN A 174 -3.19 -10.28 -12.26
CA ASN A 174 -4.04 -10.93 -11.26
C ASN A 174 -3.46 -12.28 -10.78
N GLU A 175 -4.15 -12.89 -9.82
CA GLU A 175 -3.77 -14.13 -9.14
C GLU A 175 -3.59 -15.31 -10.11
N MET A 176 -4.32 -15.34 -11.23
CA MET A 176 -4.17 -16.41 -12.22
C MET A 176 -2.84 -16.35 -12.96
N ASP A 177 -2.26 -15.15 -13.13
CA ASP A 177 -0.93 -15.01 -13.73
C ASP A 177 0.13 -15.69 -12.85
N ILE A 178 0.04 -15.48 -11.52
CA ILE A 178 0.91 -16.13 -10.54
C ILE A 178 0.78 -17.65 -10.59
N ILE A 179 -0.46 -18.17 -10.60
CA ILE A 179 -0.70 -19.63 -10.64
C ILE A 179 -0.13 -20.25 -11.92
N ARG A 180 -0.15 -19.52 -13.04
CA ARG A 180 0.44 -19.94 -14.32
C ARG A 180 1.97 -19.77 -14.38
N GLY A 181 2.61 -19.33 -13.28
CA GLY A 181 4.05 -19.10 -13.22
C GLY A 181 4.51 -17.81 -13.90
N ASN A 182 3.59 -16.91 -14.26
CA ASN A 182 3.92 -15.61 -14.83
C ASN A 182 4.19 -14.61 -13.70
N PHE A 183 5.46 -14.49 -13.32
CA PHE A 183 5.93 -13.55 -12.31
C PHE A 183 6.60 -12.33 -12.95
N ALA A 184 6.55 -11.20 -12.24
CA ALA A 184 7.37 -10.05 -12.58
C ALA A 184 8.86 -10.46 -12.45
N LYS A 185 9.60 -10.42 -13.56
CA LYS A 185 11.04 -10.72 -13.56
C LYS A 185 11.85 -9.59 -12.94
N GLU A 186 11.41 -8.36 -13.19
CA GLU A 186 12.01 -7.16 -12.62
C GLU A 186 10.93 -6.17 -12.22
N ILE A 187 11.17 -5.45 -11.12
CA ILE A 187 10.29 -4.41 -10.59
C ILE A 187 11.14 -3.19 -10.31
N HIS A 188 10.73 -2.06 -10.85
CA HIS A 188 11.47 -0.81 -10.74
C HIS A 188 10.63 0.18 -9.94
N PHE A 189 11.23 0.79 -8.92
CA PHE A 189 10.63 1.86 -8.13
C PHE A 189 11.41 3.14 -8.37
N LEU A 190 10.74 4.24 -8.71
CA LEU A 190 11.32 5.58 -8.68
C LEU A 190 10.70 6.37 -7.53
N ILE A 191 11.56 6.90 -6.65
CA ILE A 191 11.14 7.53 -5.40
C ILE A 191 11.52 9.00 -5.40
N GLN A 192 10.52 9.84 -5.10
CA GLN A 192 10.69 11.27 -4.87
C GLN A 192 10.06 11.62 -3.53
N THR A 193 10.80 12.32 -2.67
CA THR A 193 10.33 12.68 -1.33
C THR A 193 10.17 14.18 -1.21
N PHE A 194 9.03 14.61 -0.65
CA PHE A 194 8.68 16.01 -0.44
C PHE A 194 8.45 16.28 1.05
N PRO A 195 9.28 17.11 1.72
CA PRO A 195 9.07 17.46 3.12
C PRO A 195 7.76 18.22 3.31
N ASN A 196 7.20 18.18 4.53
CA ASN A 196 5.94 18.84 4.87
C ASN A 196 5.89 20.33 4.50
N SER A 197 7.04 21.03 4.53
CA SER A 197 7.19 22.43 4.12
C SER A 197 6.91 22.69 2.65
N GLU A 198 7.11 21.71 1.77
CA GLU A 198 6.86 21.81 0.32
C GLU A 198 5.43 21.40 -0.06
N ILE A 199 4.70 20.78 0.85
CA ILE A 199 3.33 20.31 0.60
C ILE A 199 2.35 21.45 0.84
N PRO A 200 1.46 21.79 -0.10
CA PRO A 200 0.43 22.80 0.10
C PRO A 200 -0.53 22.46 1.25
N SER A 201 -1.21 23.46 1.82
CA SER A 201 -2.20 23.23 2.90
C SER A 201 -3.65 23.38 2.43
N GLY A 202 -3.90 24.16 1.38
CA GLY A 202 -5.23 24.35 0.82
C GLY A 202 -5.74 23.10 0.09
N LYS A 203 -7.04 22.79 0.23
CA LYS A 203 -7.67 21.61 -0.40
C LYS A 203 -7.49 21.61 -1.92
N ASP A 204 -7.76 22.75 -2.56
CA ASP A 204 -7.65 22.87 -4.03
C ASP A 204 -6.20 22.81 -4.51
N GLN A 205 -5.28 23.41 -3.75
CA GLN A 205 -3.84 23.34 -4.05
C GLN A 205 -3.32 21.91 -3.91
N LEU A 206 -3.77 21.16 -2.90
CA LEU A 206 -3.43 19.74 -2.73
C LEU A 206 -4.00 18.87 -3.86
N ASN A 207 -5.21 19.18 -4.32
CA ASN A 207 -5.82 18.52 -5.47
C ASN A 207 -4.94 18.73 -6.72
N GLN A 208 -4.62 19.99 -7.03
CA GLN A 208 -3.74 20.34 -8.15
C GLN A 208 -2.36 19.69 -8.03
N TRP A 209 -1.76 19.71 -6.82
CA TRP A 209 -0.48 19.07 -6.56
C TRP A 209 -0.53 17.57 -6.89
N CYS A 210 -1.55 16.85 -6.40
CA CYS A 210 -1.71 15.42 -6.69
C CYS A 210 -1.91 15.15 -8.19
N CYS A 211 -2.73 15.94 -8.88
CA CYS A 211 -2.92 15.82 -10.33
C CYS A 211 -1.61 16.07 -11.10
N GLU A 212 -0.83 17.06 -10.69
CA GLU A 212 0.47 17.35 -11.31
C GLU A 212 1.48 16.23 -11.08
N ARG A 213 1.51 15.62 -9.89
CA ARG A 213 2.31 14.42 -9.65
C ARG A 213 1.96 13.30 -10.63
N TRP A 214 0.67 13.05 -10.88
CA TRP A 214 0.23 12.05 -11.86
C TRP A 214 0.63 12.40 -13.29
N ARG A 215 0.55 13.67 -13.67
CA ARG A 215 1.01 14.13 -14.99
C ARG A 215 2.51 13.86 -15.18
N ILE A 216 3.33 14.16 -14.17
CA ILE A 216 4.77 13.88 -14.19
C ILE A 216 5.03 12.37 -14.26
N LYS A 217 4.32 11.57 -13.45
CA LYS A 217 4.44 10.10 -13.48
C LYS A 217 4.13 9.53 -14.85
N GLU A 218 3.11 10.04 -15.53
CA GLU A 218 2.76 9.58 -16.87
C GLU A 218 3.92 9.81 -17.83
N THR A 219 4.53 11.00 -17.85
CA THR A 219 5.72 11.29 -18.69
C THR A 219 6.89 10.37 -18.34
N VAL A 220 7.14 10.16 -17.05
CA VAL A 220 8.21 9.27 -16.56
C VAL A 220 7.96 7.82 -17.00
N LEU A 221 6.72 7.33 -16.91
CA LEU A 221 6.37 5.97 -17.33
C LEU A 221 6.44 5.81 -18.84
N ASN A 222 6.05 6.81 -19.63
CA ASN A 222 6.24 6.79 -21.09
C ASN A 222 7.72 6.55 -21.44
N ASN A 223 8.62 7.37 -20.86
CA ASN A 223 10.06 7.20 -21.05
C ASN A 223 10.58 5.85 -20.54
N PHE A 224 10.05 5.37 -19.42
CA PHE A 224 10.44 4.07 -18.85
C PHE A 224 10.05 2.91 -19.77
N TYR A 225 8.85 2.90 -20.34
CA TYR A 225 8.41 1.78 -21.17
C TYR A 225 9.12 1.76 -22.54
N GLU A 226 9.69 2.87 -22.98
CA GLU A 226 10.62 2.93 -24.12
C GLU A 226 12.02 2.42 -23.75
N LYS A 227 12.62 2.94 -22.67
CA LYS A 227 14.03 2.68 -22.29
C LYS A 227 14.23 1.44 -21.41
N LYS A 228 13.17 0.95 -20.78
CA LYS A 228 13.14 -0.13 -19.76
C LYS A 228 13.97 0.14 -18.50
N SER A 229 14.28 1.40 -18.23
CA SER A 229 14.97 1.85 -17.02
C SER A 229 14.59 3.30 -16.69
N PHE A 230 14.62 3.68 -15.42
CA PHE A 230 14.42 5.07 -14.97
C PHE A 230 15.68 5.92 -15.05
N SER A 231 16.86 5.30 -15.05
CA SER A 231 18.16 5.97 -15.16
C SER A 231 19.12 5.15 -16.02
N SER A 232 20.12 5.82 -16.60
CA SER A 232 21.30 5.16 -17.19
C SER A 232 22.26 4.64 -16.12
N GLU A 233 22.20 5.19 -14.91
CA GLU A 233 23.01 4.76 -13.77
C GLU A 233 22.28 3.68 -12.97
N GLU A 234 23.05 2.68 -12.53
CA GLU A 234 22.57 1.64 -11.63
C GLU A 234 22.24 2.28 -10.26
N PRO A 235 21.08 1.97 -9.67
CA PRO A 235 20.71 2.53 -8.37
C PRO A 235 21.72 2.13 -7.28
N GLU A 236 22.10 3.08 -6.43
CA GLU A 236 22.93 2.79 -5.26
C GLU A 236 22.21 1.80 -4.34
N LEU A 237 22.79 0.61 -4.21
CA LEU A 237 22.36 -0.38 -3.22
C LEU A 237 22.81 0.09 -1.84
N ILE A 238 21.95 0.86 -1.16
CA ILE A 238 22.24 1.35 0.20
C ILE A 238 22.26 0.18 1.22
N THR A 239 21.71 -0.99 0.88
CA THR A 239 21.47 -2.10 1.82
C THR A 239 22.28 -3.34 1.49
N ASN A 240 22.71 -4.08 2.52
CA ASN A 240 23.33 -5.39 2.35
C ASN A 240 22.29 -6.41 1.83
N GLU A 241 22.31 -6.67 0.53
CA GLU A 241 21.40 -7.59 -0.16
C GLU A 241 21.44 -9.02 0.43
N SER A 242 22.57 -9.46 0.98
CA SER A 242 22.64 -10.77 1.63
C SER A 242 21.81 -10.83 2.91
N LEU A 243 21.80 -9.75 3.69
CA LEU A 243 20.95 -9.61 4.88
C LEU A 243 19.47 -9.59 4.49
N VAL A 244 19.09 -8.82 3.46
CA VAL A 244 17.70 -8.75 2.98
C VAL A 244 17.20 -10.12 2.55
N ARG A 245 18.02 -10.87 1.80
CA ARG A 245 17.71 -12.25 1.40
C ARG A 245 17.58 -13.18 2.61
N ALA A 246 18.48 -13.07 3.58
CA ALA A 246 18.42 -13.85 4.82
C ALA A 246 17.15 -13.54 5.63
N LEU A 247 16.76 -12.27 5.76
CA LEU A 247 15.52 -11.86 6.43
C LEU A 247 14.29 -12.42 5.72
N PHE A 248 14.25 -12.38 4.38
CA PHE A 248 13.14 -12.98 3.64
C PHE A 248 13.09 -14.50 3.78
N MET A 249 14.23 -15.18 3.77
CA MET A 249 14.31 -16.62 3.97
C MET A 249 13.89 -17.00 5.39
N TYR A 250 14.40 -16.29 6.40
CA TYR A 250 14.03 -16.47 7.80
C TYR A 250 12.52 -16.26 8.00
N ALA A 251 11.96 -15.18 7.47
CA ALA A 251 10.52 -14.93 7.53
C ALA A 251 9.74 -16.06 6.87
N TRP A 252 10.13 -16.49 5.67
CA TRP A 252 9.46 -17.58 4.96
C TRP A 252 9.49 -18.89 5.74
N VAL A 253 10.67 -19.33 6.19
CA VAL A 253 10.83 -20.56 7.00
C VAL A 253 10.01 -20.47 8.28
N THR A 254 10.10 -19.35 9.00
CA THR A 254 9.36 -19.16 10.26
C THR A 254 7.86 -19.22 10.05
N TRP A 255 7.34 -18.52 9.03
CA TRP A 255 5.91 -18.54 8.72
C TRP A 255 5.42 -19.91 8.23
N SER A 256 6.22 -20.62 7.43
CA SER A 256 5.92 -21.99 6.99
C SER A 256 5.88 -22.96 8.16
N LEU A 257 6.89 -22.92 9.05
CA LEU A 257 6.92 -23.77 10.24
C LEU A 257 5.76 -23.46 11.19
N LEU A 258 5.42 -22.19 11.38
CA LEU A 258 4.27 -21.79 12.19
C LEU A 258 2.96 -22.33 11.63
N GLN A 259 2.74 -22.25 10.30
CA GLN A 259 1.55 -22.77 9.64
C GLN A 259 1.46 -24.29 9.72
N LEU A 260 2.57 -25.00 9.48
CA LEU A 260 2.64 -26.46 9.60
C LEU A 260 2.39 -26.91 11.04
N SER A 261 2.97 -26.22 12.02
CA SER A 261 2.75 -26.49 13.45
C SER A 261 1.28 -26.25 13.81
N PHE A 262 0.70 -25.13 13.38
CA PHE A 262 -0.71 -24.83 13.63
C PHE A 262 -1.65 -25.87 13.01
N ALA A 263 -1.37 -26.30 11.77
CA ALA A 263 -2.14 -27.37 11.11
C ALA A 263 -2.01 -28.71 11.84
N TYR A 264 -0.81 -29.06 12.30
CA TYR A 264 -0.58 -30.25 13.12
C TYR A 264 -1.34 -30.19 14.44
N PHE A 265 -1.25 -29.07 15.18
CA PHE A 265 -1.99 -28.89 16.43
C PHE A 265 -3.51 -28.93 16.22
N LEU A 266 -4.01 -28.36 15.12
CA LEU A 266 -5.41 -28.42 14.76
C LEU A 266 -5.84 -29.87 14.50
N TRP A 267 -5.01 -30.67 13.86
CA TRP A 267 -5.29 -32.09 13.62
C TRP A 267 -5.27 -32.93 14.91
N VAL A 268 -4.28 -32.72 15.80
CA VAL A 268 -4.10 -33.53 17.03
C VAL A 268 -5.06 -33.13 18.15
N TYR A 269 -5.43 -31.85 18.27
CA TYR A 269 -6.19 -31.34 19.42
C TYR A 269 -7.56 -30.79 19.00
N PRO A 270 -8.65 -31.59 19.09
CA PRO A 270 -10.00 -31.16 18.73
C PRO A 270 -10.50 -29.93 19.50
N ALA A 271 -10.02 -29.69 20.73
CA ALA A 271 -10.33 -28.49 21.49
C ALA A 271 -9.93 -27.20 20.75
N LEU A 272 -8.88 -27.25 19.91
CA LEU A 272 -8.46 -26.11 19.10
C LEU A 272 -9.51 -25.75 18.02
N TRP A 273 -10.36 -26.69 17.61
CA TRP A 273 -11.43 -26.44 16.65
C TRP A 273 -12.48 -25.51 17.25
N VAL A 274 -12.85 -25.76 18.50
CA VAL A 274 -13.77 -24.90 19.25
C VAL A 274 -13.20 -23.49 19.36
N TYR A 275 -11.91 -23.37 19.71
CA TYR A 275 -11.23 -22.07 19.74
C TYR A 275 -11.25 -21.35 18.38
N VAL A 276 -10.90 -22.04 17.28
CA VAL A 276 -10.93 -21.47 15.92
C VAL A 276 -12.33 -21.02 15.53
N VAL A 277 -13.37 -21.81 15.84
CA VAL A 277 -14.77 -21.44 15.59
C VAL A 277 -15.15 -20.20 16.38
N LEU A 278 -14.82 -20.14 17.68
CA LEU A 278 -15.10 -18.97 18.53
C LEU A 278 -14.39 -17.71 18.01
N CYS A 279 -13.10 -17.81 17.66
CA CYS A 279 -12.36 -16.71 17.05
C CYS A 279 -12.97 -16.28 15.72
N THR A 280 -13.39 -17.23 14.89
CA THR A 280 -14.03 -16.94 13.59
C THR A 280 -15.36 -16.22 13.79
N ILE A 281 -16.21 -16.69 14.70
CA ILE A 281 -17.48 -16.03 15.06
C ILE A 281 -17.20 -14.61 15.55
N PHE A 282 -16.22 -14.44 16.44
CA PHE A 282 -15.82 -13.13 16.94
C PHE A 282 -15.39 -12.19 15.81
N TYR A 283 -14.41 -12.57 14.99
CA TYR A 283 -13.88 -11.69 13.94
C TYR A 283 -14.88 -11.43 12.81
N VAL A 284 -15.72 -12.41 12.45
CA VAL A 284 -16.81 -12.21 11.49
C VAL A 284 -17.84 -11.23 12.06
N SER A 285 -18.20 -11.37 13.34
CA SER A 285 -19.13 -10.47 14.01
C SER A 285 -18.58 -9.04 14.07
N VAL A 286 -17.34 -8.87 14.53
CA VAL A 286 -16.65 -7.56 14.52
C VAL A 286 -16.63 -6.97 13.12
N SER A 287 -16.25 -7.76 12.11
CA SER A 287 -16.10 -7.25 10.75
C SER A 287 -17.45 -6.90 10.09
N LYS A 288 -18.54 -7.61 10.43
CA LYS A 288 -19.90 -7.35 9.90
C LYS A 288 -20.62 -6.22 10.62
N PHE A 289 -20.56 -6.19 11.94
CA PHE A 289 -21.36 -5.28 12.76
C PHE A 289 -20.64 -3.99 13.14
N THR A 290 -19.34 -3.88 12.82
CA THR A 290 -18.54 -2.68 13.10
C THR A 290 -17.73 -2.26 11.87
N LYS A 291 -17.12 -1.06 11.93
CA LYS A 291 -16.20 -0.60 10.88
C LYS A 291 -14.88 -1.39 10.85
N GLY A 292 -14.60 -2.20 11.88
CA GLY A 292 -13.44 -3.08 11.99
C GLY A 292 -12.81 -2.99 13.37
N PHE A 293 -11.96 -3.97 13.72
CA PHE A 293 -11.30 -4.02 15.03
C PHE A 293 -10.43 -2.80 15.32
N ASN A 294 -9.77 -2.23 14.30
CA ASN A 294 -9.00 -0.99 14.40
C ASN A 294 -9.85 0.19 14.89
N ILE A 295 -11.12 0.27 14.47
CA ILE A 295 -12.03 1.35 14.89
C ILE A 295 -12.59 1.11 16.28
N LEU A 296 -12.83 -0.16 16.66
CA LEU A 296 -13.18 -0.48 18.04
C LEU A 296 -12.08 -0.06 19.02
N ILE A 297 -10.81 -0.31 18.66
CA ILE A 297 -9.67 0.18 19.45
C ILE A 297 -9.68 1.71 19.48
N ALA A 298 -9.90 2.37 18.34
CA ALA A 298 -9.94 3.83 18.25
C ALA A 298 -11.00 4.45 19.18
N ASP A 299 -12.18 3.83 19.25
CA ASP A 299 -13.27 4.29 20.11
C ASP A 299 -13.01 3.95 21.60
N ALA A 300 -12.23 2.91 21.89
CA ALA A 300 -11.82 2.54 23.25
C ALA A 300 -10.75 3.48 23.82
N ILE A 301 -9.79 3.95 23.02
CA ILE A 301 -8.72 4.87 23.47
C ILE A 301 -9.27 6.24 23.89
N LYS A 302 -10.47 6.61 23.43
CA LYS A 302 -11.15 7.87 23.82
C LYS A 302 -11.82 7.84 25.19
N LYS A 303 -11.97 6.67 25.82
CA LYS A 303 -12.55 6.51 27.16
C LYS A 303 -11.45 6.43 28.22
#